data_AF-A0A7S3U5P0-F1
#
_entry.id   AF-A0A7S3U5P0-F1
#
_cell.length_a   1.000
_cell.length_b   1.000
_cell.length_c   1.000
_cell.angle_alpha   90.00
_cell.angle_beta   90.00
_cell.angle_gamma   90.00
#
_symmetry.space_group_name_H-M   'P 1'
#
loop_
_entity.id
_entity.type
_entity.pdbx_description
1 polymer ?
#
loop_
_entity_poly.entity_id
_entity_poly.type
_entity_poly.pdbx_seq_one_letter_code
_entity_poly.pdbx_strand_id
1 'polypeptide(L)'
;MCQLSTGNCIVSKCCVDQKHQCFEKNSSWAACRTICNPGPDPADPDAHDWSCQRLGDRVAAADEAAAAKCAGAGQDCSISRCCHNAGARCFAKNSTWAECKESCLPGRDLLDADPQPWICEA
;
A
#
# COMPACT_ATOMS: atom_id res chain seq x y z
N MET A 1 4.19 0.71 -17.98
CA MET A 1 2.73 0.79 -18.24
C MET A 1 2.12 -0.53 -17.76
N CYS A 2 0.99 -0.47 -17.06
CA CYS A 2 0.29 -1.66 -16.54
C CYS A 2 -0.64 -2.25 -17.60
N GLN A 3 -0.86 -3.57 -17.55
CA GLN A 3 -1.58 -4.32 -18.59
C GLN A 3 -3.06 -4.54 -18.21
N LEU A 4 -3.95 -4.58 -19.21
CA LEU A 4 -5.37 -4.93 -19.03
C LEU A 4 -5.55 -6.40 -18.65
N SER A 5 -6.75 -6.78 -18.17
CA SER A 5 -7.07 -8.12 -17.68
C SER A 5 -6.83 -9.23 -18.72
N THR A 6 -6.88 -8.91 -20.02
CA THR A 6 -6.63 -9.83 -21.14
C THR A 6 -5.20 -9.82 -21.68
N GLY A 7 -4.31 -8.98 -21.15
CA GLY A 7 -2.96 -8.81 -21.70
C GLY A 7 -1.86 -9.56 -20.94
N ASN A 8 -0.71 -9.76 -21.60
CA ASN A 8 0.49 -10.36 -21.01
C ASN A 8 1.16 -9.41 -20.02
N CYS A 9 1.05 -9.74 -18.72
CA CYS A 9 1.63 -8.99 -17.64
C CYS A 9 2.98 -9.55 -17.15
N ILE A 10 3.58 -10.53 -17.84
CA ILE A 10 4.86 -11.12 -17.42
C ILE A 10 6.01 -10.11 -17.38
N VAL A 11 6.02 -9.18 -18.34
CA VAL A 11 7.01 -8.10 -18.42
C VAL A 11 6.61 -6.92 -17.53
N SER A 12 5.33 -6.51 -17.58
CA SER A 12 4.85 -5.33 -16.85
C SER A 12 4.75 -5.56 -15.35
N LYS A 13 4.53 -6.82 -14.93
CA LYS A 13 4.28 -7.26 -13.54
C LYS A 13 3.24 -6.38 -12.83
N CYS A 14 2.32 -5.82 -13.60
CA CYS A 14 1.35 -4.85 -13.13
C CYS A 14 0.06 -4.96 -13.95
N CYS A 15 -1.07 -4.94 -13.24
CA CYS A 15 -2.41 -4.97 -13.79
C CYS A 15 -3.09 -3.60 -13.63
N VAL A 16 -3.89 -3.19 -14.62
CA VAL A 16 -4.66 -1.94 -14.55
C VAL A 16 -5.74 -2.00 -13.47
N ASP A 17 -6.39 -3.16 -13.33
CA ASP A 17 -7.48 -3.34 -12.38
C ASP A 17 -6.97 -3.53 -10.95
N GLN A 18 -7.49 -2.74 -10.02
CA GLN A 18 -7.09 -2.75 -8.60
C GLN A 18 -7.32 -4.08 -7.88
N LYS A 19 -8.26 -4.90 -8.36
CA LYS A 19 -8.57 -6.23 -7.81
C LYS A 19 -7.80 -7.38 -8.47
N HIS A 20 -7.03 -7.10 -9.52
CA HIS A 20 -6.31 -8.12 -10.27
C HIS A 20 -4.86 -8.20 -9.83
N GLN A 21 -4.36 -9.43 -9.76
CA GLN A 21 -2.96 -9.76 -9.54
C GLN A 21 -2.42 -10.38 -10.82
N CYS A 22 -1.22 -9.99 -11.21
CA CYS A 22 -0.54 -10.70 -12.29
C CYS A 22 -0.11 -12.05 -11.75
N PHE A 23 -0.69 -13.12 -12.30
CA PHE A 23 -0.39 -14.49 -11.95
C PHE A 23 0.31 -15.17 -13.12
N GLU A 24 1.45 -15.77 -12.85
CA GLU A 24 2.21 -16.53 -13.83
C GLU A 24 1.51 -17.84 -14.15
N LYS A 25 1.29 -18.08 -15.44
CA LYS A 25 0.95 -19.42 -15.95
C LYS A 25 2.25 -20.18 -16.13
N ASN A 26 3.13 -19.64 -16.98
CA ASN A 26 4.44 -20.20 -17.30
C ASN A 26 5.46 -19.06 -17.55
N SER A 27 6.71 -19.43 -17.81
CA SER A 27 7.82 -18.49 -18.03
C SER A 27 7.66 -17.53 -19.23
N SER A 28 6.61 -17.68 -20.04
CA SER A 28 6.33 -16.81 -21.20
C SER A 28 4.98 -16.09 -21.11
N TRP A 29 4.13 -16.44 -20.14
CA TRP A 29 2.78 -15.91 -20.03
C TRP A 29 2.36 -15.82 -18.55
N ALA A 30 2.09 -14.60 -18.10
CA ALA A 30 1.39 -14.30 -16.85
C ALA A 30 0.21 -13.37 -17.10
N ALA A 31 -0.98 -13.70 -16.57
CA ALA A 31 -2.23 -12.99 -16.80
C ALA A 31 -2.74 -12.28 -15.55
N CYS A 32 -3.45 -11.18 -15.76
CA CYS A 32 -4.13 -10.45 -14.70
C CYS A 32 -5.42 -11.18 -14.30
N ARG A 33 -5.42 -11.85 -13.15
CA ARG A 33 -6.58 -12.56 -12.60
C ARG A 33 -6.82 -12.16 -11.14
N THR A 34 -8.06 -12.28 -10.68
CA THR A 34 -8.40 -12.07 -9.26
C THR A 34 -8.01 -13.27 -8.40
N ILE A 35 -8.15 -14.48 -8.96
CA ILE A 35 -7.86 -15.76 -8.33
C ILE A 35 -7.01 -16.59 -9.29
N CYS A 36 -6.04 -17.32 -8.75
CA CYS A 36 -5.28 -18.32 -9.49
C CYS A 36 -5.31 -19.64 -8.72
N ASN A 37 -5.75 -20.69 -9.39
CA ASN A 37 -5.76 -22.05 -8.85
C ASN A 37 -4.59 -22.81 -9.48
N PRO A 38 -3.62 -23.27 -8.69
CA PRO A 38 -2.49 -24.04 -9.22
C PRO A 38 -2.97 -25.33 -9.88
N GLY A 39 -2.34 -25.66 -11.01
CA GLY A 39 -2.61 -26.88 -11.76
C GLY A 39 -3.28 -26.63 -13.12
N PRO A 40 -3.70 -27.70 -13.80
CA PRO A 40 -4.30 -27.63 -15.12
C PRO A 40 -5.69 -27.02 -14.99
N ASP A 41 -5.92 -25.90 -15.68
CA ASP A 41 -7.26 -25.31 -15.76
C ASP A 41 -8.08 -26.20 -16.72
N PRO A 42 -9.14 -26.89 -16.27
CA PRO A 42 -9.93 -27.79 -17.12
C PRO A 42 -10.65 -27.05 -18.26
N ALA A 43 -10.66 -25.72 -18.24
CA ALA A 43 -11.20 -24.86 -19.31
C ALA A 43 -10.16 -24.48 -20.38
N ASP A 44 -8.88 -24.85 -20.21
CA ASP A 44 -7.80 -24.47 -21.13
C ASP A 44 -7.31 -25.71 -21.92
N PRO A 45 -7.39 -25.71 -23.27
CA PRO A 45 -6.87 -26.81 -24.09
C PRO A 45 -5.34 -26.92 -24.03
N ASP A 46 -4.65 -25.88 -23.56
CA ASP A 46 -3.22 -25.86 -23.35
C ASP A 46 -2.89 -26.34 -21.94
N ALA A 47 -2.45 -27.60 -21.84
CA ALA A 47 -2.11 -28.35 -20.62
C ALA A 47 -0.89 -27.81 -19.84
N HIS A 48 -0.60 -26.51 -19.95
CA HIS A 48 0.42 -25.85 -19.17
C HIS A 48 -0.15 -25.48 -17.81
N ASP A 49 0.37 -26.13 -16.76
CA ASP A 49 0.01 -25.87 -15.37
C ASP A 49 0.23 -24.41 -15.02
N TRP A 50 -0.74 -23.79 -14.35
CA TRP A 50 -0.54 -22.47 -13.79
C TRP A 50 0.39 -22.58 -12.57
N SER A 51 1.57 -21.93 -12.63
CA SER A 51 2.43 -21.80 -11.46
C SER A 51 1.77 -20.95 -10.35
N CYS A 52 0.86 -20.06 -10.75
CA CYS A 52 0.18 -19.09 -9.89
C CYS A 52 1.15 -18.21 -9.08
N GLN A 53 2.37 -18.03 -9.57
CA GLN A 53 3.32 -17.11 -8.97
C GLN A 53 2.82 -15.68 -9.13
N ARG A 54 2.78 -14.93 -8.03
CA ARG A 54 2.35 -13.54 -8.03
C ARG A 54 3.48 -12.67 -8.56
N LEU A 55 3.27 -12.01 -9.69
CA LEU A 55 4.23 -11.11 -10.29
C LEU A 55 3.86 -9.65 -9.95
N GLY A 56 4.72 -9.00 -9.18
CA GLY A 56 4.55 -7.60 -8.77
C GLY A 56 3.44 -7.34 -7.75
N ASP A 57 3.37 -6.09 -7.30
CA ASP A 57 2.43 -5.65 -6.27
C ASP A 57 1.05 -5.33 -6.87
N ARG A 58 -0.02 -5.66 -6.14
CA ARG A 58 -1.36 -5.22 -6.52
C ARG A 58 -1.42 -3.70 -6.40
N VAL A 59 -2.10 -3.05 -7.34
CA VAL A 59 -2.35 -1.60 -7.29
C VAL A 59 -3.04 -1.18 -5.98
N ALA A 60 -3.83 -2.07 -5.36
CA ALA A 60 -4.45 -1.83 -4.05
C ALA A 60 -3.54 -2.16 -2.84
N ALA A 61 -2.56 -3.05 -2.98
CA ALA A 61 -1.69 -3.46 -1.86
C ALA A 61 -0.66 -2.39 -1.51
N ALA A 62 -0.32 -1.49 -2.44
CA ALA A 62 0.51 -0.32 -2.15
C ALA A 62 -0.19 0.63 -1.16
N ASP A 63 -1.51 0.75 -1.22
CA ASP A 63 -2.30 1.60 -0.34
C ASP A 63 -2.49 0.96 1.04
N GLU A 64 -2.81 -0.34 1.10
CA GLU A 64 -2.94 -1.06 2.38
C GLU A 64 -1.60 -1.27 3.10
N ALA A 65 -0.50 -1.54 2.37
CA ALA A 65 0.82 -1.69 2.98
C ALA A 65 1.45 -0.34 3.36
N ALA A 66 1.11 0.75 2.66
CA ALA A 66 1.43 2.09 3.11
C ALA A 66 0.60 2.44 4.34
N ALA A 67 -0.72 2.26 4.31
CA ALA A 67 -1.62 2.46 5.44
C ALA A 67 -1.20 1.68 6.70
N ALA A 68 -0.77 0.43 6.56
CA ALA A 68 -0.29 -0.40 7.67
C ALA A 68 1.02 0.09 8.30
N LYS A 69 1.79 0.92 7.59
CA LYS A 69 3.06 1.53 8.07
C LYS A 69 2.88 2.98 8.53
N CYS A 70 1.78 3.62 8.16
CA CYS A 70 1.46 4.98 8.55
C CYS A 70 0.82 5.00 9.94
N ALA A 71 1.09 6.05 10.70
CA ALA A 71 0.52 6.22 12.04
C ALA A 71 -0.96 6.64 11.94
N GLY A 72 -1.80 6.13 12.83
CA GLY A 72 -3.16 6.64 13.01
C GLY A 72 -3.18 8.00 13.70
N ALA A 73 -4.34 8.66 13.69
CA ALA A 73 -4.55 9.90 14.44
C ALA A 73 -4.15 9.74 15.91
N GLY A 74 -3.36 10.67 16.44
CA GLY A 74 -2.87 10.59 17.82
C GLY A 74 -1.71 9.61 18.05
N GLN A 75 -1.22 8.91 17.01
CA GLN A 75 -0.10 7.99 17.14
C GLN A 75 1.23 8.63 16.71
N ASP A 76 2.33 8.10 17.25
CA ASP A 76 3.66 8.56 16.87
C ASP A 76 3.96 8.24 15.40
N CYS A 77 4.31 9.30 14.67
CA CYS A 77 4.71 9.27 13.28
C CYS A 77 6.14 9.78 13.07
N SER A 78 6.93 9.94 14.13
CA SER A 78 8.30 10.49 14.07
C SER A 78 9.21 9.68 13.13
N ILE A 79 8.99 8.37 13.08
CA ILE A 79 9.71 7.44 12.20
C ILE A 79 9.01 7.28 10.85
N SER A 80 7.70 7.06 10.84
CA SER A 80 6.95 6.75 9.61
C SER A 80 6.72 7.95 8.71
N ARG A 81 6.70 9.17 9.27
CA ARG A 81 6.36 10.45 8.63
C ARG A 81 5.12 10.39 7.73
N CYS A 82 4.19 9.53 8.09
CA CYS A 82 3.01 9.24 7.32
C CYS A 82 1.81 9.04 8.25
N CYS A 83 0.66 9.55 7.82
CA CYS A 83 -0.60 9.44 8.54
C CYS A 83 -1.63 8.64 7.73
N HIS A 84 -2.32 7.73 8.40
CA HIS A 84 -3.38 6.92 7.81
C HIS A 84 -4.64 7.77 7.49
N ASN A 85 -4.91 8.77 8.32
CA ASN A 85 -6.11 9.58 8.22
C ASN A 85 -6.00 10.62 7.10
N ALA A 86 -6.98 10.61 6.18
CA ALA A 86 -7.09 11.63 5.15
C ALA A 86 -7.23 13.02 5.78
N GLY A 87 -6.36 13.95 5.41
CA GLY A 87 -6.32 15.30 5.98
C GLY A 87 -5.43 15.47 7.22
N ALA A 88 -4.95 14.37 7.82
CA ALA A 88 -3.95 14.43 8.87
C ALA A 88 -2.53 14.55 8.31
N ARG A 89 -1.68 15.29 9.01
CA ARG A 89 -0.26 15.42 8.74
C ARG A 89 0.53 15.07 9.99
N CYS A 90 1.73 14.56 9.78
CA CYS A 90 2.63 14.21 10.87
C CYS A 90 3.27 15.50 11.38
N PHE A 91 2.91 15.97 12.56
CA PHE A 91 3.45 17.20 13.14
C PHE A 91 4.39 16.89 14.29
N ALA A 92 5.61 17.41 14.25
CA ALA A 92 6.58 17.24 15.32
C ALA A 92 6.17 18.00 16.58
N LYS A 93 6.05 17.29 17.70
CA LYS A 93 5.96 17.90 19.01
C LYS A 93 7.36 18.32 19.47
N ASN A 94 8.31 17.41 19.36
CA ASN A 94 9.72 17.61 19.69
C ASN A 94 10.61 16.78 18.74
N SER A 95 11.92 16.70 19.00
CA SER A 95 12.86 16.00 18.12
C SER A 95 12.69 14.47 18.08
N THR A 96 11.95 13.89 19.03
CA THR A 96 11.78 12.43 19.17
C THR A 96 10.33 11.97 19.05
N TRP A 97 9.37 12.91 19.01
CA TRP A 97 7.94 12.62 18.97
C TRP A 97 7.26 13.49 17.94
N ALA A 98 6.49 12.86 17.07
CA ALA A 98 5.63 13.54 16.11
C ALA A 98 4.31 12.80 16.06
N GLU A 99 3.21 13.51 15.83
CA GLU A 99 1.88 12.90 15.87
C GLU A 99 1.06 13.26 14.64
N CYS A 100 0.21 12.33 14.22
CA CYS A 100 -0.77 12.60 13.18
C CYS A 100 -1.93 13.45 13.70
N LYS A 101 -1.95 14.72 13.27
CA LYS A 101 -3.00 15.70 13.57
C LYS A 101 -3.47 16.39 12.29
N GLU A 102 -4.72 16.84 12.26
CA GLU A 102 -5.24 17.65 11.14
C GLU A 102 -4.71 19.08 11.16
N SER A 103 -4.42 19.60 12.35
CA SER A 103 -3.83 20.93 12.54
C SER A 103 -2.86 20.91 13.73
N CYS A 104 -1.86 21.77 13.68
CA CYS A 104 -0.88 21.94 14.73
C CYS A 104 -0.67 23.42 15.02
N LEU A 105 -0.72 23.78 16.30
CA LEU A 105 -0.46 25.13 16.80
C LEU A 105 0.89 25.14 17.51
N PRO A 106 1.90 25.88 17.01
CA PRO A 106 3.21 25.91 17.64
C PRO A 106 3.13 26.53 19.04
N GLY A 107 3.89 25.94 19.96
CA GLY A 107 3.87 26.31 21.38
C GLY A 107 3.05 25.37 22.25
N ARG A 108 2.75 25.81 23.47
CA ARG A 108 2.06 24.99 24.47
C ARG A 108 0.58 24.84 24.10
N ASP A 109 0.19 23.60 23.86
CA ASP A 109 -1.22 23.23 23.75
C ASP A 109 -1.77 22.92 25.15
N LEU A 110 -2.83 23.62 25.56
CA LEU A 110 -3.48 23.45 26.86
C LEU A 110 -4.43 22.24 26.89
N LEU A 111 -4.77 21.71 25.72
CA LEU A 111 -5.62 20.53 25.56
C LEU A 111 -4.79 19.25 25.51
N ASP A 112 -3.47 19.37 25.44
CA ASP A 112 -2.53 18.26 25.41
C ASP A 112 -2.22 17.77 26.83
N ALA A 113 -2.15 16.44 27.00
CA ALA A 113 -1.82 15.82 28.27
C ALA A 113 -0.37 16.10 28.68
N ASP A 114 0.53 16.27 27.71
CA ASP A 114 1.92 16.62 27.95
C ASP A 114 2.16 18.12 27.67
N PRO A 115 2.70 18.88 28.64
CA PRO A 115 2.79 20.33 28.55
C PRO A 115 3.92 20.84 27.65
N GLN A 116 4.66 19.95 26.96
CA GLN A 116 5.74 20.38 26.07
C GLN A 116 5.18 21.15 24.86
N PRO A 117 5.89 22.20 24.43
CA PRO A 117 5.48 22.96 23.26
C PRO A 117 5.62 22.14 21.99
N TRP A 118 4.69 22.30 21.07
CA TRP A 118 4.75 21.73 19.73
C TRP A 118 5.65 22.57 18.81
N ILE A 119 6.51 21.91 18.04
CA ILE A 119 7.31 22.56 16.98
C ILE A 119 6.46 22.72 15.71
N CYS A 120 5.52 21.81 15.45
CA CYS A 120 4.62 21.78 14.29
C CYS A 120 5.34 21.75 12.94
N GLU A 121 6.53 21.16 12.89
CA GLU A 121 7.20 20.81 11.64
C GLU A 121 6.56 19.56 11.03
N ALA A 122 6.32 19.55 9.72
CA ALA A 122 5.61 18.49 8.99
C ALA A 122 6.44 17.81 7.91
#